data_AF-A0A7X8QY84-F1
#
_entry.id   AF-A0A7X8QY84-F1
#
_cell.length_a   1.000
_cell.length_b   1.000
_cell.length_c   1.000
_cell.angle_alpha   90.00
_cell.angle_beta   90.00
_cell.angle_gamma   90.00
#
_symmetry.space_group_name_H-M   'P 1'
#
loop_
_entity.id
_entity.type
_entity.pdbx_description
1 polymer ?
#
loop_
_entity_poly.entity_id
_entity_poly.type
_entity_poly.pdbx_seq_one_letter_code
_entity_poly.pdbx_strand_id
1 'polypeptide(L)'
;MEAGLFLSLTGLCALASFLELDAVYAGQFLLSRPLVVGTLLGLICGDVKTGVQFGIWTEFLLLDQLPVGGYVPPSGGVCAASAFILAYLCMLPVSFSFLLGIIIGKGYSHMESRLRTWRNAWNRSVEKDVQDDAGAVNAWMFKSIALQFGAGFVFIWLAVQALSLAGAYAWPRLSEELRNAVDLGYFAVPWIGMASLVFTLYAKAKAAAHA
;
A
#
# COMPACT_ATOMS: atom_id res chain seq x y z
N MET A 1 -17.00 -12.47 -15.09
CA MET A 1 -16.91 -12.12 -13.67
C MET A 1 -18.31 -11.84 -13.19
N GLU A 2 -18.82 -12.58 -12.20
CA GLU A 2 -20.16 -12.32 -11.66
C GLU A 2 -20.24 -10.87 -11.14
N ALA A 3 -21.37 -10.19 -11.36
CA ALA A 3 -21.52 -8.76 -11.05
C ALA A 3 -21.21 -8.44 -9.57
N GLY A 4 -21.49 -9.37 -8.65
CA GLY A 4 -21.16 -9.24 -7.23
C GLY A 4 -19.66 -9.23 -6.93
N LEU A 5 -18.86 -10.03 -7.65
CA LEU A 5 -17.41 -10.08 -7.48
C LEU A 5 -16.75 -8.79 -7.98
N PHE A 6 -17.24 -8.24 -9.10
CA PHE A 6 -16.75 -6.96 -9.63
C PHE A 6 -17.05 -5.80 -8.67
N LEU A 7 -18.27 -5.77 -8.11
CA LEU A 7 -18.67 -4.75 -7.15
C LEU A 7 -17.82 -4.84 -5.87
N SER A 8 -17.57 -6.07 -5.39
CA SER A 8 -16.72 -6.31 -4.22
C SER A 8 -15.29 -5.86 -4.45
N LEU A 9 -14.66 -6.27 -5.56
CA LEU A 9 -13.29 -5.86 -5.93
C LEU A 9 -13.19 -4.34 -6.00
N THR A 10 -14.13 -3.69 -6.69
CA THR A 10 -14.13 -2.24 -6.86
C THR A 10 -14.30 -1.53 -5.52
N GLY A 11 -15.19 -2.03 -4.65
CA GLY A 11 -15.40 -1.50 -3.31
C GLY A 11 -14.16 -1.62 -2.40
N LEU A 12 -13.47 -2.76 -2.44
CA LEU A 12 -12.25 -2.96 -1.64
C LEU A 12 -11.09 -2.09 -2.14
N CYS A 13 -10.91 -1.93 -3.46
CA CYS A 13 -9.91 -1.02 -4.02
C CYS A 13 -10.20 0.45 -3.65
N ALA A 14 -11.47 0.85 -3.66
CA ALA A 14 -11.89 2.19 -3.23
C ALA A 14 -11.61 2.40 -1.73
N LEU A 15 -11.94 1.41 -0.90
CA LEU A 15 -11.64 1.45 0.53
C LEU A 15 -10.14 1.54 0.80
N ALA A 16 -9.32 0.73 0.11
CA ALA A 16 -7.87 0.79 0.23
C ALA A 16 -7.32 2.18 -0.10
N SER A 17 -7.75 2.77 -1.23
CA SER A 17 -7.35 4.14 -1.60
C SER A 17 -7.83 5.20 -0.60
N PHE A 18 -9.02 5.02 -0.02
CA PHE A 18 -9.55 5.90 1.01
C PHE A 18 -8.71 5.84 2.30
N LEU A 19 -8.36 4.63 2.76
CA LEU A 19 -7.51 4.43 3.93
C LEU A 19 -6.09 4.98 3.71
N GLU A 20 -5.58 4.94 2.48
CA GLU A 20 -4.27 5.54 2.14
C GLU A 20 -4.24 7.06 2.27
N LEU A 21 -5.38 7.75 2.23
CA LEU A 21 -5.41 9.19 2.54
C LEU A 21 -4.90 9.46 3.95
N ASP A 22 -5.07 8.51 4.87
CA ASP A 22 -4.58 8.60 6.24
C ASP A 22 -3.06 8.68 6.35
N ALA A 23 -2.31 8.20 5.34
CA ALA A 23 -0.86 8.19 5.41
C ALA A 23 -0.28 9.61 5.57
N VAL A 24 -0.70 10.54 4.71
CA VAL A 24 -0.12 11.90 4.65
C VAL A 24 -1.16 13.00 4.38
N TYR A 25 -2.37 12.67 3.93
CA TYR A 25 -3.29 13.64 3.33
C TYR A 25 -4.41 14.09 4.27
N ALA A 26 -4.95 13.20 5.09
CA ALA A 26 -6.08 13.50 5.97
C ALA A 26 -6.02 12.65 7.26
N GLY A 27 -6.29 13.25 8.42
CA GLY A 27 -6.48 12.50 9.67
C GLY A 27 -5.19 12.03 10.37
N GLN A 28 -4.31 11.31 9.67
CA GLN A 28 -3.08 10.72 10.24
C GLN A 28 -3.31 9.93 11.54
N PHE A 29 -4.41 9.20 11.59
CA PHE A 29 -4.85 8.37 12.70
C PHE A 29 -4.21 6.97 12.71
N LEU A 30 -3.25 6.71 11.82
CA LEU A 30 -2.56 5.42 11.65
C LEU A 30 -3.48 4.31 11.09
N LEU A 31 -4.55 4.68 10.38
CA LEU A 31 -5.45 3.78 9.68
C LEU A 31 -4.84 3.19 8.40
N SER A 32 -3.90 3.91 7.77
CA SER A 32 -3.14 3.44 6.61
C SER A 32 -2.08 2.37 6.95
N ARG A 33 -1.93 2.01 8.23
CA ARG A 33 -0.98 0.99 8.66
C ARG A 33 -1.34 -0.37 8.07
N PRO A 34 -0.39 -1.11 7.47
CA PRO A 34 -0.68 -2.40 6.87
C PRO A 34 -1.42 -3.37 7.79
N LEU A 35 -1.08 -3.41 9.09
CA LEU A 35 -1.81 -4.22 10.05
C LEU A 35 -3.30 -3.86 10.13
N VAL A 36 -3.61 -2.56 10.21
CA VAL A 36 -4.98 -2.07 10.32
C VAL A 36 -5.74 -2.32 9.02
N VAL A 37 -5.15 -1.96 7.88
CA VAL A 37 -5.77 -2.14 6.56
C VAL A 37 -6.06 -3.61 6.28
N GLY A 38 -5.08 -4.50 6.47
CA GLY A 38 -5.26 -5.93 6.26
C GLY A 38 -6.34 -6.52 7.17
N THR A 39 -6.35 -6.15 8.45
CA THR A 39 -7.35 -6.61 9.42
C THR A 39 -8.76 -6.13 9.04
N LEU A 40 -8.92 -4.86 8.65
CA LEU A 40 -10.21 -4.31 8.26
C LEU A 40 -10.78 -5.01 7.01
N LEU A 41 -9.96 -5.22 5.99
CA LEU A 41 -10.38 -5.94 4.79
C LEU A 41 -10.74 -7.40 5.09
N GLY A 42 -9.93 -8.06 5.93
CA GLY A 42 -10.22 -9.41 6.42
C GLY A 42 -11.55 -9.49 7.17
N LEU A 43 -11.86 -8.51 8.03
CA LEU A 43 -13.13 -8.44 8.76
C LEU A 43 -14.32 -8.24 7.82
N ILE A 44 -14.21 -7.34 6.85
CA ILE A 44 -15.28 -7.07 5.86
C ILE A 44 -15.56 -8.31 5.00
N CYS A 45 -14.51 -9.04 4.64
CA CYS A 45 -14.62 -10.22 3.79
C CYS A 45 -14.86 -11.54 4.54
N GLY A 46 -14.71 -11.56 5.87
CA GLY A 46 -14.86 -12.77 6.70
C GLY A 46 -13.59 -13.64 6.80
N ASP A 47 -12.46 -13.24 6.20
CA ASP A 47 -11.16 -13.90 6.34
C ASP A 47 -10.16 -13.02 7.10
N VAL A 48 -10.39 -12.93 8.41
CA VAL A 48 -9.56 -12.13 9.31
C VAL A 48 -8.13 -12.67 9.40
N LYS A 49 -7.95 -14.00 9.31
CA LYS A 49 -6.63 -14.62 9.45
C LYS A 49 -5.69 -14.18 8.35
N THR A 50 -6.11 -14.31 7.09
CA THR A 50 -5.32 -13.88 5.94
C THR A 50 -5.07 -12.37 5.96
N GLY A 51 -6.09 -11.58 6.32
CA GLY A 51 -5.99 -10.13 6.43
C GLY A 51 -4.95 -9.67 7.46
N VAL A 52 -5.02 -10.19 8.68
CA VAL A 52 -4.05 -9.91 9.75
C VAL A 52 -2.65 -10.37 9.34
N GLN A 53 -2.53 -11.56 8.73
CA GLN A 53 -1.23 -12.10 8.33
C GLN A 53 -0.52 -11.22 7.31
N PHE A 54 -1.21 -10.79 6.24
CA PHE A 54 -0.63 -9.85 5.28
C PHE A 54 -0.31 -8.49 5.91
N GLY A 55 -1.14 -8.03 6.83
CA GLY A 55 -0.89 -6.80 7.57
C GLY A 55 0.40 -6.86 8.39
N ILE A 56 0.57 -7.88 9.23
CA ILE A 56 1.79 -8.05 10.05
C ILE A 56 3.02 -8.22 9.14
N TRP A 57 2.92 -9.03 8.08
CA TRP A 57 4.08 -9.33 7.23
C TRP A 57 4.56 -8.09 6.50
N THR A 58 3.62 -7.28 6.04
CA THR A 58 3.93 -6.01 5.39
C THR A 58 4.48 -4.98 6.37
N GLU A 59 3.93 -4.90 7.59
CA GLU A 59 4.45 -4.00 8.64
C GLU A 59 5.89 -4.36 9.00
N PHE A 60 6.18 -5.64 9.19
CA PHE A 60 7.53 -6.15 9.45
C PHE A 60 8.51 -5.87 8.32
N LEU A 61 8.08 -5.98 7.07
CA LEU A 61 8.94 -5.75 5.91
C LEU A 61 9.24 -4.26 5.68
N LEU A 62 8.30 -3.37 6.02
CA LEU A 62 8.39 -1.93 5.72
C LEU A 62 8.61 -1.06 6.96
N LEU A 63 8.93 -1.66 8.10
CA LEU A 63 9.04 -1.00 9.41
C LEU A 63 10.16 0.06 9.46
N ASP A 64 11.23 -0.11 8.67
CA ASP A 64 12.38 0.80 8.59
C ASP A 64 12.27 1.85 7.47
N GLN A 65 11.20 1.80 6.67
CA GLN A 65 11.01 2.63 5.49
C GLN A 65 10.40 3.99 5.88
N LEU A 66 11.25 4.93 6.31
CA LEU A 66 10.82 6.29 6.67
C LEU A 66 10.95 7.27 5.49
N PRO A 67 9.97 8.17 5.28
CA PRO A 67 10.06 9.21 4.27
C PRO A 67 11.08 10.27 4.70
N VAL A 68 12.25 10.32 4.06
CA VAL A 68 13.32 11.28 4.36
C VAL A 68 13.84 11.91 3.06
N GLY A 69 14.01 13.24 3.04
CA GLY A 69 14.69 13.92 1.93
C GLY A 69 14.00 13.79 0.57
N GLY A 70 12.66 13.73 0.53
CA GLY A 70 11.89 13.56 -0.71
C GLY A 70 11.72 12.12 -1.17
N TYR A 71 12.32 11.15 -0.46
CA TYR A 71 12.03 9.73 -0.64
C TYR A 71 10.59 9.42 -0.22
N VAL A 72 9.85 8.74 -1.10
CA VAL A 72 8.51 8.20 -0.81
C VAL A 72 8.65 6.69 -0.64
N PRO A 73 8.50 6.12 0.56
CA PRO A 73 8.62 4.68 0.78
C PRO A 73 7.46 3.92 0.10
N PRO A 74 7.60 2.61 -0.14
CA PRO A 74 6.48 1.77 -0.58
C PRO A 74 5.28 1.90 0.37
N SER A 75 4.07 2.02 -0.17
CA SER A 75 2.88 2.11 0.67
C SER A 75 2.53 0.75 1.27
N GLY A 76 2.65 0.65 2.59
CA GLY A 76 2.34 -0.56 3.34
C GLY A 76 0.85 -0.92 3.32
N GLY A 77 -0.06 0.05 3.48
CA GLY A 77 -1.49 -0.20 3.41
C GLY A 77 -1.91 -0.74 2.04
N VAL A 78 -1.41 -0.16 0.94
CA VAL A 78 -1.65 -0.67 -0.42
C VAL A 78 -1.08 -2.07 -0.62
N CYS A 79 0.13 -2.35 -0.11
CA CYS A 79 0.72 -3.69 -0.17
C CYS A 79 -0.20 -4.73 0.46
N ALA A 80 -0.60 -4.51 1.71
CA ALA A 80 -1.46 -5.44 2.47
C ALA A 80 -2.84 -5.58 1.84
N ALA A 81 -3.45 -4.46 1.43
CA ALA A 81 -4.75 -4.46 0.78
C ALA A 81 -4.76 -5.23 -0.53
N SER A 82 -3.78 -4.96 -1.39
CA SER A 82 -3.71 -5.58 -2.72
C SER A 82 -3.38 -7.06 -2.62
N ALA A 83 -2.49 -7.46 -1.70
CA ALA A 83 -2.22 -8.86 -1.41
C ALA A 83 -3.48 -9.60 -0.95
N PHE A 84 -4.25 -9.00 -0.04
CA PHE A 84 -5.50 -9.57 0.45
C PHE A 84 -6.52 -9.75 -0.68
N ILE A 85 -6.75 -8.70 -1.49
CA ILE A 85 -7.70 -8.74 -2.60
C ILE A 85 -7.32 -9.84 -3.62
N LEU A 86 -6.03 -9.95 -3.96
CA LEU A 86 -5.53 -10.97 -4.89
C LEU A 86 -5.70 -12.39 -4.34
N ALA A 87 -5.43 -12.61 -3.05
CA ALA A 87 -5.60 -13.92 -2.43
C ALA A 87 -7.08 -14.30 -2.30
N TYR A 88 -7.89 -13.39 -1.77
CA TYR A 88 -9.27 -13.67 -1.37
C TYR A 88 -10.25 -13.65 -2.55
N LEU A 89 -10.20 -12.61 -3.40
CA LEU A 89 -11.15 -12.46 -4.51
C LEU A 89 -10.66 -13.09 -5.81
N CYS A 90 -9.35 -13.05 -6.07
CA CYS A 90 -8.78 -13.62 -7.29
C CYS A 90 -8.29 -15.06 -7.11
N MET A 91 -8.42 -15.62 -5.89
CA MET A 91 -8.05 -17.00 -5.56
C MET A 91 -6.60 -17.35 -5.91
N LEU A 92 -5.71 -16.36 -5.86
CA LEU A 92 -4.28 -16.59 -6.03
C LEU A 92 -3.67 -17.17 -4.75
N PRO A 93 -2.60 -17.98 -4.85
CA PRO A 93 -1.88 -18.49 -3.69
C PRO A 93 -1.42 -17.36 -2.77
N VAL A 94 -1.45 -17.60 -1.46
CA VAL A 94 -1.18 -16.59 -0.42
C VAL A 94 0.22 -15.96 -0.58
N SER A 95 1.25 -16.79 -0.74
CA SER A 95 2.64 -16.36 -0.91
C SER A 95 2.84 -15.51 -2.16
N PHE A 96 2.23 -15.93 -3.27
CA PHE A 96 2.30 -15.21 -4.54
C PHE A 96 1.52 -13.90 -4.50
N SER A 97 0.35 -13.89 -3.87
CA SER A 97 -0.46 -12.69 -3.68
C SER A 97 0.28 -11.64 -2.84
N PHE A 98 1.00 -12.08 -1.79
CA PHE A 98 1.86 -11.20 -1.01
C PHE A 98 2.97 -10.56 -1.84
N LEU A 99 3.67 -11.38 -2.64
CA LEU A 99 4.72 -10.88 -3.54
C LEU A 99 4.17 -9.84 -4.54
N LEU A 100 3.03 -10.13 -5.16
CA LEU A 100 2.36 -9.19 -6.06
C LEU A 100 1.89 -7.92 -5.33
N GLY A 101 1.41 -8.04 -4.10
CA GLY A 101 1.04 -6.90 -3.24
C GLY A 101 2.23 -5.95 -3.02
N ILE A 102 3.41 -6.48 -2.71
CA ILE A 102 4.64 -5.67 -2.58
C ILE A 102 4.97 -4.93 -3.88
N ILE A 103 4.82 -5.60 -5.03
CA ILE A 103 5.05 -4.99 -6.34
C ILE A 103 4.07 -3.83 -6.56
N ILE A 104 2.79 -4.01 -6.21
CA ILE A 104 1.77 -2.96 -6.34
C ILE A 104 2.10 -1.78 -5.41
N GLY A 105 2.41 -1.99 -4.14
CA GLY A 105 2.70 -0.89 -3.22
C GLY A 105 3.99 -0.13 -3.55
N LYS A 106 5.00 -0.81 -4.10
CA LYS A 106 6.19 -0.13 -4.67
C LYS A 106 5.82 0.70 -5.89
N GLY A 107 4.97 0.17 -6.78
CA GLY A 107 4.44 0.92 -7.92
C GLY A 107 3.60 2.13 -7.50
N TYR A 108 2.81 1.98 -6.43
CA TYR A 108 1.99 3.07 -5.87
C TYR A 108 2.88 4.21 -5.37
N SER A 109 3.97 3.91 -4.66
CA SER A 109 4.96 4.92 -4.24
C SER A 109 5.54 5.70 -5.42
N HIS A 110 5.84 5.02 -6.54
CA HIS A 110 6.31 5.71 -7.74
C HIS A 110 5.24 6.67 -8.30
N MET A 111 3.99 6.20 -8.41
CA MET A 111 2.87 7.04 -8.81
C MET A 111 2.70 8.24 -7.86
N GLU A 112 2.76 8.01 -6.56
CA GLU A 112 2.61 9.06 -5.55
C GLU A 112 3.70 10.13 -5.67
N SER A 113 4.96 9.72 -5.84
CA SER A 113 6.08 10.64 -6.05
C SER A 113 5.87 11.53 -7.29
N ARG A 114 5.34 10.95 -8.38
CA ARG A 114 4.99 11.70 -9.60
C ARG A 114 3.85 12.69 -9.34
N LEU A 115 2.78 12.26 -8.67
CA LEU A 115 1.65 13.12 -8.31
C LEU A 115 2.07 14.29 -7.41
N ARG A 116 2.96 14.04 -6.44
CA ARG A 116 3.54 15.10 -5.59
C ARG A 116 4.29 16.13 -6.43
N THR A 117 5.12 15.67 -7.37
CA THR A 117 5.86 16.56 -8.28
C THR A 117 4.92 17.37 -9.18
N TRP A 118 3.85 16.76 -9.70
CA TRP A 118 2.86 17.47 -10.51
C TRP A 118 2.07 18.51 -9.71
N ARG A 119 1.70 18.20 -8.46
CA ARG A 119 1.03 19.17 -7.58
C ARG A 119 1.92 20.36 -7.21
N ASN A 120 3.24 20.20 -7.18
CA ASN A 120 4.14 21.34 -6.97
C ASN A 120 3.95 22.45 -8.02
N ALA A 121 3.53 22.10 -9.24
CA ALA A 121 3.21 23.09 -10.27
C ALA A 121 1.98 23.96 -9.90
N TRP A 122 1.10 23.48 -9.03
CA TRP A 122 -0.06 24.23 -8.56
C TRP A 122 0.29 25.28 -7.51
N ASN A 123 1.46 25.18 -6.85
CA ASN A 123 1.83 26.09 -5.75
C ASN A 123 1.74 27.57 -6.15
N ARG A 124 2.13 27.91 -7.39
CA ARG A 124 2.03 29.29 -7.90
C ARG A 124 0.59 29.76 -8.04
N SER A 125 -0.31 28.89 -8.48
CA SER A 125 -1.74 29.20 -8.60
C SER A 125 -2.39 29.27 -7.23
N VAL A 126 -2.07 28.34 -6.33
CA VAL A 126 -2.54 28.33 -4.94
C VAL A 126 -2.14 29.64 -4.25
N GLU A 127 -0.88 30.05 -4.33
CA GLU A 127 -0.42 31.29 -3.69
C GLU A 127 -1.17 32.51 -4.19
N LYS A 128 -1.38 32.61 -5.51
CA LYS A 128 -2.14 33.73 -6.10
C LYS A 128 -3.59 33.75 -5.62
N ASP A 129 -4.29 32.62 -5.73
CA ASP A 129 -5.72 32.55 -5.41
C ASP A 129 -5.96 32.79 -3.90
N VAL A 130 -5.02 32.38 -3.04
CA VAL A 130 -5.12 32.52 -1.58
C VAL A 130 -4.82 33.95 -1.12
N GLN A 131 -3.99 34.70 -1.86
CA GLN A 131 -3.79 36.13 -1.62
C GLN A 131 -5.05 36.94 -1.91
N ASP A 132 -5.82 36.54 -2.93
CA ASP A 132 -7.08 37.20 -3.31
C ASP A 132 -8.26 36.76 -2.42
N ASP A 133 -8.36 35.46 -2.10
CA ASP A 133 -9.37 34.89 -1.20
C ASP A 133 -8.78 33.77 -0.34
N ALA A 134 -8.66 34.02 0.97
CA ALA A 134 -8.16 33.02 1.92
C ALA A 134 -9.02 31.73 1.93
N GLY A 135 -10.31 31.82 1.56
CA GLY A 135 -11.20 30.66 1.42
C GLY A 135 -10.83 29.70 0.29
N ALA A 136 -10.08 30.16 -0.71
CA ALA A 136 -9.66 29.35 -1.86
C ALA A 136 -8.75 28.18 -1.45
N VAL A 137 -8.06 28.27 -0.31
CA VAL A 137 -7.25 27.17 0.26
C VAL A 137 -8.07 25.88 0.37
N ASN A 138 -9.31 25.98 0.85
CA ASN A 138 -10.16 24.80 1.09
C ASN A 138 -10.48 24.07 -0.23
N ALA A 139 -10.74 24.81 -1.30
CA ALA A 139 -11.01 24.24 -2.62
C ALA A 139 -9.76 23.52 -3.18
N TRP A 140 -8.58 24.12 -3.03
CA TRP A 140 -7.30 23.52 -3.44
C TRP A 140 -6.93 22.28 -2.62
N MET A 141 -7.18 22.30 -1.32
CA MET A 141 -7.01 21.13 -0.45
C MET A 141 -7.95 20.00 -0.86
N PHE A 142 -9.25 20.29 -1.01
CA PHE A 142 -10.23 19.30 -1.44
C PHE A 142 -9.87 18.69 -2.79
N LYS A 143 -9.49 19.52 -3.78
CA LYS A 143 -9.02 19.08 -5.09
C LYS A 143 -7.80 18.16 -4.98
N SER A 144 -6.85 18.47 -4.11
CA SER A 144 -5.63 17.67 -3.91
C SER A 144 -5.94 16.31 -3.29
N ILE A 145 -6.82 16.27 -2.29
CA ILE A 145 -7.28 15.03 -1.64
C ILE A 145 -8.09 14.18 -2.63
N ALA A 146 -9.03 14.79 -3.36
CA ALA A 146 -9.85 14.10 -4.36
C ALA A 146 -8.99 13.52 -5.49
N LEU A 147 -7.98 14.26 -5.97
CA LEU A 147 -7.03 13.75 -6.95
C LEU A 147 -6.23 12.57 -6.39
N GLN A 148 -5.76 12.65 -5.15
CA GLN A 148 -5.00 11.57 -4.52
C GLN A 148 -5.86 10.30 -4.40
N PHE A 149 -7.08 10.43 -3.90
CA PHE A 149 -8.03 9.34 -3.79
C PHE A 149 -8.34 8.71 -5.16
N GLY A 150 -8.67 9.54 -6.14
CA GLY A 150 -9.05 9.07 -7.48
C GLY A 150 -7.89 8.39 -8.20
N ALA A 151 -6.70 9.00 -8.19
CA ALA A 151 -5.52 8.42 -8.80
C ALA A 151 -5.09 7.13 -8.10
N GLY A 152 -5.11 7.11 -6.76
CA GLY A 152 -4.82 5.92 -5.97
C GLY A 152 -5.79 4.78 -6.24
N PHE A 153 -7.09 5.08 -6.32
CA PHE A 153 -8.13 4.10 -6.63
C PHE A 153 -7.92 3.50 -8.02
N VAL A 154 -7.76 4.35 -9.05
CA VAL A 154 -7.54 3.91 -10.43
C VAL A 154 -6.28 3.05 -10.52
N PHE A 155 -5.19 3.47 -9.85
CA PHE A 155 -3.95 2.71 -9.83
C PHE A 155 -4.13 1.32 -9.21
N ILE A 156 -4.68 1.25 -8.00
CA ILE A 156 -4.87 -0.04 -7.30
C ILE A 156 -5.79 -0.94 -8.11
N TRP A 157 -6.91 -0.39 -8.61
CA TRP A 157 -7.90 -1.15 -9.38
C TRP A 157 -7.33 -1.71 -10.70
N LEU A 158 -6.54 -0.91 -11.44
CA LEU A 158 -5.86 -1.38 -12.65
C LEU A 158 -4.76 -2.39 -12.33
N ALA A 159 -3.95 -2.12 -11.31
CA ALA A 159 -2.81 -2.96 -10.94
C ALA A 159 -3.27 -4.34 -10.45
N VAL A 160 -4.29 -4.39 -9.58
CA VAL A 160 -4.89 -5.65 -9.11
C VAL A 160 -5.43 -6.46 -10.28
N GLN A 161 -6.17 -5.86 -11.21
CA GLN A 161 -6.70 -6.60 -12.37
C GLN A 161 -5.60 -7.07 -13.32
N ALA A 162 -4.63 -6.22 -13.62
CA ALA A 162 -3.52 -6.60 -14.50
C ALA A 162 -2.71 -7.76 -13.91
N LEU A 163 -2.38 -7.69 -12.61
CA LEU A 163 -1.60 -8.70 -11.93
C LEU A 163 -2.41 -9.94 -11.55
N SER A 164 -3.72 -9.84 -11.36
CA SER A 164 -4.57 -11.03 -11.17
C SER A 164 -4.63 -11.85 -12.46
N LEU A 165 -4.78 -11.20 -13.62
CA LEU A 165 -4.79 -11.86 -14.92
C LEU A 165 -3.41 -12.45 -15.25
N ALA A 166 -2.36 -11.65 -15.10
CA ALA A 166 -0.99 -12.11 -15.32
C ALA A 166 -0.64 -13.25 -14.36
N GLY A 167 -1.05 -13.14 -13.09
CA GLY A 167 -0.79 -14.13 -12.05
C GLY A 167 -1.53 -15.45 -12.28
N ALA A 168 -2.81 -15.40 -12.65
CA ALA A 168 -3.58 -16.59 -12.99
C ALA A 168 -3.02 -17.32 -14.22
N TYR A 169 -2.45 -16.57 -15.17
CA TYR A 169 -1.77 -17.14 -16.33
C TYR A 169 -0.37 -17.68 -16.01
N ALA A 170 0.42 -16.95 -15.21
CA ALA A 170 1.81 -17.27 -14.93
C ALA A 170 1.98 -18.35 -13.88
N TRP A 171 1.22 -18.32 -12.78
CA TRP A 171 1.40 -19.22 -11.64
C TRP A 171 1.36 -20.71 -12.02
N PRO A 172 0.39 -21.20 -12.81
CA PRO A 172 0.35 -22.61 -13.23
C PRO A 172 1.52 -23.02 -14.12
N ARG A 173 2.19 -22.07 -14.78
CA ARG A 173 3.32 -22.28 -15.70
C ARG A 173 4.69 -22.21 -15.01
N LEU A 174 4.77 -21.73 -13.77
CA LEU A 174 6.02 -21.69 -13.02
C LEU A 174 6.50 -23.12 -12.73
N SER A 175 7.81 -23.36 -12.79
CA SER A 175 8.39 -24.61 -12.29
C SER A 175 8.08 -24.76 -10.80
N GLU A 176 8.08 -26.00 -10.30
CA GLU A 176 7.85 -26.29 -8.89
C GLU A 176 8.90 -25.59 -8.00
N GLU A 177 10.15 -25.56 -8.44
CA GLU A 177 11.27 -24.86 -7.79
C GLU A 177 10.97 -23.38 -7.56
N LEU A 178 10.40 -22.69 -8.56
CA LEU A 178 10.06 -21.27 -8.45
C LEU A 178 8.89 -21.04 -7.50
N ARG A 179 7.88 -21.92 -7.47
CA ARG A 179 6.78 -21.82 -6.51
C ARG A 179 7.28 -22.02 -5.09
N ASN A 180 8.11 -23.04 -4.88
CA ASN A 180 8.77 -23.29 -3.60
C ASN A 180 9.64 -22.12 -3.16
N ALA A 181 10.34 -21.45 -4.09
CA ALA A 181 11.12 -20.26 -3.77
C ALA A 181 10.23 -19.08 -3.32
N VAL A 182 9.06 -18.88 -3.94
CA VAL A 182 8.08 -17.87 -3.53
C VAL A 182 7.51 -18.20 -2.14
N ASP A 183 7.19 -19.46 -1.88
CA ASP A 183 6.70 -19.92 -0.58
C ASP A 183 7.76 -19.76 0.52
N LEU A 184 9.01 -20.13 0.22
CA LEU A 184 10.14 -19.94 1.13
C LEU A 184 10.38 -18.45 1.43
N GLY A 185 10.32 -17.60 0.39
CA GLY A 185 10.44 -16.16 0.53
C GLY A 185 9.35 -15.58 1.43
N TYR A 186 8.11 -16.02 1.26
CA TYR A 186 6.98 -15.64 2.11
C TYR A 186 7.17 -16.10 3.56
N PHE A 187 7.66 -17.33 3.76
CA PHE A 187 7.97 -17.86 5.09
C PHE A 187 9.13 -17.11 5.76
N ALA A 188 10.08 -16.57 5.00
CA ALA A 188 11.21 -15.83 5.52
C ALA A 188 10.84 -14.41 6.02
N VAL A 189 9.70 -13.84 5.60
CA VAL A 189 9.32 -12.44 5.89
C VAL A 189 9.37 -12.08 7.38
N PRO A 190 8.79 -12.88 8.31
CA PRO A 190 8.84 -12.53 9.72
C PRO A 190 10.26 -12.47 10.27
N TRP A 191 11.15 -13.34 9.79
CA TRP A 191 12.55 -13.37 10.19
C TRP A 191 13.31 -12.15 9.67
N ILE A 192 13.05 -11.75 8.42
CA ILE A 192 13.66 -10.56 7.80
C ILE A 192 13.23 -9.30 8.57
N GLY A 193 11.95 -9.14 8.87
CA GLY A 193 11.46 -7.99 9.63
C GLY A 193 11.93 -7.97 11.08
N MET A 194 12.01 -9.13 11.74
CA MET A 194 12.61 -9.23 13.08
C MET A 194 14.09 -8.82 13.07
N ALA A 195 14.85 -9.24 12.06
CA ALA A 195 16.24 -8.86 11.93
C ALA A 195 16.41 -7.35 11.73
N SER A 196 15.61 -6.72 10.85
CA SER A 196 15.68 -5.27 10.60
C SER A 196 15.35 -4.46 11.86
N LEU A 197 14.39 -4.91 12.66
CA LEU A 197 14.04 -4.32 13.96
C LEU A 197 15.23 -4.37 14.93
N VAL A 198 15.86 -5.52 15.10
CA VAL A 198 17.02 -5.68 16.01
C VAL A 198 18.17 -4.77 15.58
N PHE A 199 18.51 -4.73 14.29
CA PHE A 199 19.57 -3.86 13.78
C PHE A 199 19.25 -2.38 14.01
N THR A 200 18.00 -1.96 13.78
CA THR A 200 17.58 -0.56 13.95
C THR A 200 17.64 -0.13 15.42
N LEU A 201 17.16 -0.96 16.34
CA LEU A 201 17.19 -0.69 17.77
C LEU A 201 18.63 -0.64 18.30
N TYR A 202 19.47 -1.59 17.88
CA TYR A 202 20.86 -1.65 18.32
C TYR A 202 21.70 -0.48 17.78
N ALA A 203 21.50 -0.10 16.51
CA ALA A 203 22.19 1.05 15.91
C ALA A 203 21.82 2.37 16.61
N LYS A 204 20.54 2.58 16.95
CA LYS A 204 20.09 3.75 17.71
C LYS A 204 20.67 3.78 19.13
N ALA A 205 20.68 2.64 19.83
CA ALA A 205 21.28 2.54 21.16
C ALA A 205 22.77 2.91 21.16
N LYS A 206 23.52 2.43 20.16
CA LYS A 206 24.94 2.76 20.00
C LYS A 206 25.18 4.24 19.69
N ALA A 207 24.36 4.86 18.84
CA ALA A 207 24.46 6.28 18.53
C ALA A 207 24.19 7.16 19.76
N ALA A 208 23.20 6.80 20.58
CA ALA A 208 22.87 7.51 21.81
C ALA A 208 23.93 7.38 22.92
N ALA A 209 24.74 6.31 22.91
CA ALA A 209 25.83 6.11 23.87
C ALA A 209 27.11 6.92 23.56
N HIS A 210 27.21 7.50 22.35
CA HIS A 210 28.37 8.26 21.88
C HIS A 210 28.06 9.75 21.61
N ALA A 211 26.85 10.22 21.94
CA ALA A 211 26.43 11.61 21.91
C ALA A 211 26.49 12.22 23.31
#